data_AF-A0AAJ6JSU3-F1
#
_entry.id   AF-A0AAJ6JSU3-F1
#
_cell.length_a   1.000
_cell.length_b   1.000
_cell.length_c   1.000
_cell.angle_alpha   90.00
_cell.angle_beta   90.00
_cell.angle_gamma   90.00
#
_symmetry.space_group_name_H-M   'P 1'
#
loop_
_entity.id
_entity.type
_entity.pdbx_description
1 polymer ?
#
loop_
_entity_poly.entity_id
_entity_poly.type
_entity_poly.pdbx_seq_one_letter_code
_entity_poly.pdbx_strand_id
1 'polypeptide(L)'
;MTSKSWISRVGAPLIALVLTVVPSVSTMHAVEDARKVSVVSFGLFGDQGVFRSEATGAAQVVAGRFGSGPVNVQYNSKKGGGATIEALAMSLQVAANGMDAENDVLFLILTSHGSRAGLAIKAGRLTQTLTPSNLADMLARTGVRHKVVVISACYSGVFIPRLANPDMLVITAADADHPSFGCRDKAKWTYFGDAFFNVALRQAKSLKDAFVVARALVRKRELREHFEPSNPLMAGGANVEPLLMASP
;
A
#
# COMPACT_ATOMS: atom_id res chain seq x y z
N MET A 1 88.63 45.37 -40.53
CA MET A 1 87.57 46.39 -40.66
C MET A 1 86.24 45.67 -40.86
N THR A 2 85.37 45.81 -39.84
CA THR A 2 83.91 45.65 -39.80
C THR A 2 83.21 44.59 -40.67
N SER A 3 82.81 43.47 -40.06
CA SER A 3 81.62 42.71 -40.47
C SER A 3 81.12 41.85 -39.30
N LYS A 4 79.93 42.17 -38.76
CA LYS A 4 79.03 41.27 -37.99
C LYS A 4 77.62 41.89 -38.12
N SER A 5 76.79 41.43 -39.08
CA SER A 5 75.90 40.26 -39.03
C SER A 5 74.87 40.36 -37.89
N TRP A 6 73.65 40.69 -38.29
CA TRP A 6 72.44 40.86 -37.51
C TRP A 6 71.67 39.53 -37.49
N ILE A 7 71.36 38.99 -36.31
CA ILE A 7 70.47 37.85 -36.16
C ILE A 7 69.26 38.30 -35.32
N SER A 8 68.13 38.42 -36.00
CA SER A 8 66.80 38.64 -35.44
C SER A 8 66.26 37.35 -34.80
N ARG A 9 65.99 37.39 -33.50
CA ARG A 9 65.25 36.32 -32.78
C ARG A 9 63.75 36.58 -32.92
N VAL A 10 63.05 35.71 -33.65
CA VAL A 10 61.59 35.64 -33.69
C VAL A 10 61.13 34.78 -32.51
N GLY A 11 60.40 35.38 -31.56
CA GLY A 11 59.71 34.66 -30.50
C GLY A 11 58.33 34.18 -30.97
N ALA A 12 58.08 32.88 -30.91
CA ALA A 12 56.74 32.32 -31.12
C ALA A 12 55.93 32.39 -29.81
N PRO A 13 54.66 32.82 -29.83
CA PRO A 13 53.82 32.73 -28.64
C PRO A 13 53.29 31.30 -28.50
N LEU A 14 53.59 30.65 -27.37
CA LEU A 14 52.93 29.43 -26.93
C LEU A 14 51.50 29.79 -26.48
N ILE A 15 50.51 29.47 -27.31
CA ILE A 15 49.10 29.50 -26.92
C ILE A 15 48.84 28.24 -26.08
N ALA A 16 48.75 28.39 -24.77
CA ALA A 16 48.32 27.33 -23.88
C ALA A 16 46.79 27.18 -24.00
N LEU A 17 46.35 26.12 -24.68
CA LEU A 17 44.95 25.72 -24.74
C LEU A 17 44.58 25.05 -23.40
N VAL A 18 44.02 25.80 -22.47
CA VAL A 18 43.43 25.25 -21.25
C VAL A 18 42.09 24.62 -21.61
N LEU A 19 42.09 23.30 -21.82
CA LEU A 19 40.87 22.49 -21.88
C LEU A 19 40.23 22.48 -20.48
N THR A 20 39.26 23.37 -20.26
CA THR A 20 38.36 23.26 -19.12
C THR A 20 37.51 22.02 -19.32
N VAL A 21 37.86 20.93 -18.64
CA VAL A 21 36.97 19.78 -18.47
C VAL A 21 35.82 20.27 -17.59
N VAL A 22 34.73 20.68 -18.23
CA VAL A 22 33.47 20.91 -17.55
C VAL A 22 33.02 19.52 -17.09
N PRO A 23 32.86 19.26 -15.77
CA PRO A 23 32.28 18.00 -15.35
C PRO A 23 30.86 17.99 -15.90
N SER A 24 30.61 17.10 -16.85
CA SER A 24 29.26 16.73 -17.23
C SER A 24 28.60 16.21 -15.95
N VAL A 25 27.78 17.05 -15.33
CA VAL A 25 26.86 16.60 -14.29
C VAL A 25 25.95 15.62 -15.00
N SER A 26 26.29 14.34 -14.87
CA SER A 26 25.44 13.24 -15.29
C SER A 26 24.06 13.56 -14.74
N THR A 27 23.08 13.62 -15.63
CA THR A 27 21.67 13.70 -15.31
C THR A 27 21.25 12.44 -14.54
N MET A 28 21.76 12.23 -13.32
CA MET A 28 21.23 11.28 -12.35
C MET A 28 19.86 11.74 -11.79
N HIS A 29 19.29 12.79 -12.37
CA HIS A 29 17.94 13.28 -12.12
C HIS A 29 16.99 13.00 -13.31
N ALA A 30 17.41 12.23 -14.32
CA ALA A 30 16.53 11.80 -15.39
C ALA A 30 15.85 10.48 -14.98
N VAL A 31 14.73 10.63 -14.27
CA VAL A 31 13.73 9.61 -13.95
C VAL A 31 14.19 8.57 -12.91
N GLU A 32 14.11 8.94 -11.61
CA GLU A 32 13.55 7.94 -10.68
C GLU A 32 12.18 7.62 -11.24
N ASP A 33 12.01 6.43 -11.83
CA ASP A 33 10.72 5.97 -12.30
C ASP A 33 9.78 6.08 -11.08
N ALA A 34 8.79 6.98 -11.16
CA ALA A 34 7.99 7.34 -10.00
C ALA A 34 7.39 6.04 -9.43
N ARG A 35 7.83 5.67 -8.22
CA ARG A 35 7.50 4.41 -7.55
C ARG A 35 6.04 4.05 -7.75
N LYS A 36 5.77 2.84 -8.24
CA LYS A 36 4.40 2.41 -8.48
C LYS A 36 3.80 1.81 -7.23
N VAL A 37 2.51 2.08 -7.05
CA VAL A 37 1.68 1.39 -6.07
C VAL A 37 0.61 0.62 -6.82
N SER A 38 0.71 -0.71 -6.76
CA SER A 38 -0.29 -1.63 -7.31
C SER A 38 -1.29 -1.99 -6.22
N VAL A 39 -2.58 -1.88 -6.52
CA VAL A 39 -3.65 -2.07 -5.53
C VAL A 39 -4.39 -3.38 -5.80
N VAL A 40 -4.48 -4.25 -4.80
CA VAL A 40 -5.34 -5.44 -4.81
C VAL A 40 -6.36 -5.29 -3.69
N SER A 41 -7.65 -5.31 -4.00
CA SER A 41 -8.72 -5.04 -3.03
C SER A 41 -9.87 -6.03 -3.12
N PHE A 42 -10.15 -6.74 -2.04
CA PHE A 42 -11.10 -7.85 -2.01
C PHE A 42 -12.22 -7.66 -0.97
N GLY A 43 -13.46 -7.68 -1.46
CA GLY A 43 -14.68 -7.79 -0.63
C GLY A 43 -15.10 -9.25 -0.48
N LEU A 44 -14.64 -9.90 0.58
CA LEU A 44 -14.60 -11.37 0.66
C LEU A 44 -15.94 -12.04 1.01
N PHE A 45 -16.88 -11.34 1.65
CA PHE A 45 -18.14 -11.93 2.09
C PHE A 45 -19.34 -11.40 1.30
N GLY A 46 -20.03 -12.28 0.58
CA GLY A 46 -21.04 -11.88 -0.40
C GLY A 46 -22.45 -11.59 0.14
N ASP A 47 -22.76 -11.93 1.39
CA ASP A 47 -24.12 -11.74 1.90
C ASP A 47 -24.45 -10.29 2.23
N GLN A 48 -23.44 -9.46 2.51
CA GLN A 48 -23.60 -8.03 2.80
C GLN A 48 -22.90 -7.17 1.74
N GLY A 49 -23.64 -6.21 1.17
CA GLY A 49 -23.15 -5.30 0.13
C GLY A 49 -22.01 -4.36 0.56
N VAL A 50 -21.90 -4.08 1.86
CA VAL A 50 -20.85 -3.21 2.42
C VAL A 50 -19.44 -3.64 2.06
N PHE A 51 -19.14 -4.95 2.00
CA PHE A 51 -17.80 -5.43 1.69
C PHE A 51 -17.41 -5.17 0.24
N ARG A 52 -18.38 -5.28 -0.69
CA ARG A 52 -18.20 -4.85 -2.09
C ARG A 52 -17.97 -3.34 -2.17
N SER A 53 -18.80 -2.56 -1.49
CA SER A 53 -18.73 -1.10 -1.53
C SER A 53 -17.42 -0.58 -0.95
N GLU A 54 -17.00 -1.12 0.19
CA GLU A 54 -15.76 -0.76 0.85
C GLU A 54 -14.53 -1.18 0.04
N ALA A 55 -14.47 -2.41 -0.48
CA ALA A 55 -13.35 -2.85 -1.33
C ALA A 55 -13.17 -1.93 -2.54
N THR A 56 -14.28 -1.55 -3.17
CA THR A 56 -14.28 -0.66 -4.35
C THR A 56 -13.84 0.75 -3.97
N GLY A 57 -14.45 1.35 -2.94
CA GLY A 57 -14.15 2.71 -2.52
C GLY A 57 -12.73 2.86 -1.97
N ALA A 58 -12.27 1.89 -1.16
CA ALA A 58 -10.94 1.90 -0.59
C ALA A 58 -9.86 1.83 -1.67
N ALA A 59 -10.05 0.97 -2.68
CA ALA A 59 -9.15 0.88 -3.82
C ALA A 59 -9.08 2.21 -4.60
N GLN A 60 -10.21 2.86 -4.84
CA GLN A 60 -10.25 4.17 -5.50
C GLN A 60 -9.51 5.25 -4.71
N VAL A 61 -9.69 5.30 -3.38
CA VAL A 61 -8.99 6.26 -2.53
C VAL A 61 -7.48 6.02 -2.56
N VAL A 62 -7.04 4.78 -2.37
CA VAL A 62 -5.61 4.43 -2.36
C VAL A 62 -4.98 4.70 -3.73
N ALA A 63 -5.64 4.29 -4.81
CA ALA A 63 -5.16 4.55 -6.16
C ALA A 63 -5.05 6.05 -6.45
N GLY A 64 -6.05 6.85 -6.06
CA GLY A 64 -5.99 8.31 -6.23
C GLY A 64 -4.94 9.01 -5.37
N ARG A 65 -4.54 8.41 -4.23
CA ARG A 65 -3.57 9.00 -3.29
C ARG A 65 -2.13 8.61 -3.57
N PHE A 66 -1.91 7.37 -4.01
CA PHE A 66 -0.57 6.77 -4.13
C PHE A 66 -0.37 5.95 -5.42
N GLY A 67 -1.46 5.56 -6.09
CA GLY A 67 -1.42 4.60 -7.20
C GLY A 67 -1.05 5.23 -8.54
N SER A 68 0.03 4.73 -9.11
CA SER A 68 0.34 4.83 -10.55
C SER A 68 0.37 3.45 -11.23
N GLY A 69 0.17 2.36 -10.47
CA GLY A 69 0.14 0.97 -10.96
C GLY A 69 -1.28 0.42 -11.15
N PRO A 70 -1.40 -0.87 -11.55
CA PRO A 70 -2.69 -1.53 -11.73
C PRO A 70 -3.55 -1.58 -10.47
N VAL A 71 -4.87 -1.47 -10.66
CA VAL A 71 -5.87 -1.61 -9.59
C VAL A 71 -6.74 -2.82 -9.90
N ASN A 72 -6.67 -3.85 -9.04
CA ASN A 72 -7.51 -5.04 -9.11
C ASN A 72 -8.51 -5.02 -7.95
N VAL A 73 -9.80 -4.98 -8.28
CA VAL A 73 -10.88 -5.07 -7.28
C VAL A 73 -11.73 -6.30 -7.57
N GLN A 74 -11.87 -7.18 -6.59
CA GLN A 74 -12.79 -8.32 -6.65
C GLN A 74 -13.70 -8.35 -5.43
N TYR A 75 -14.88 -8.92 -5.57
CA TYR A 75 -15.82 -9.05 -4.46
C TYR A 75 -16.80 -10.18 -4.71
N ASN A 76 -17.41 -10.62 -3.62
CA ASN A 76 -18.47 -11.63 -3.64
C ASN A 76 -19.86 -11.03 -3.51
N SER A 77 -20.86 -11.83 -3.86
CA SER A 77 -22.28 -11.57 -3.67
C SER A 77 -23.00 -12.85 -3.24
N LYS A 78 -24.27 -12.71 -2.84
CA LYS A 78 -25.17 -13.86 -2.57
C LYS A 78 -25.29 -14.84 -3.74
N LYS A 79 -25.03 -14.40 -4.97
CA LYS A 79 -25.12 -15.22 -6.18
C LYS A 79 -23.79 -15.89 -6.56
N GLY A 80 -22.69 -15.55 -5.90
CA GLY A 80 -21.33 -15.95 -6.29
C GLY A 80 -20.39 -14.74 -6.41
N GLY A 81 -19.17 -14.99 -6.87
CA GLY A 81 -18.14 -13.97 -7.07
C GLY A 81 -16.76 -14.59 -7.17
N GLY A 82 -15.79 -13.77 -7.61
CA GLY A 82 -14.41 -14.21 -7.83
C GLY A 82 -13.51 -14.02 -6.62
N ALA A 83 -13.95 -13.40 -5.52
CA ALA A 83 -13.08 -13.10 -4.39
C ALA A 83 -12.86 -14.32 -3.48
N THR A 84 -12.20 -15.37 -3.99
CA THR A 84 -11.82 -16.61 -3.28
C THR A 84 -10.35 -16.61 -2.86
N ILE A 85 -9.92 -17.61 -2.08
CA ILE A 85 -8.51 -17.83 -1.72
C ILE A 85 -7.62 -17.95 -2.95
N GLU A 86 -8.05 -18.74 -3.94
CA GLU A 86 -7.30 -19.03 -5.16
C GLU A 86 -7.16 -17.77 -6.02
N ALA A 87 -8.25 -17.01 -6.17
CA ALA A 87 -8.25 -15.77 -6.93
C ALA A 87 -7.43 -14.67 -6.25
N LEU A 88 -7.41 -14.62 -4.91
CA LEU A 88 -6.54 -13.72 -4.16
C LEU A 88 -5.07 -14.05 -4.43
N ALA A 89 -4.68 -15.32 -4.30
CA ALA A 89 -3.30 -15.76 -4.60
C ALA A 89 -2.89 -15.41 -6.05
N MET A 90 -3.78 -15.68 -7.01
CA MET A 90 -3.55 -15.35 -8.42
C MET A 90 -3.44 -13.84 -8.65
N SER A 91 -4.30 -13.04 -8.03
CA SER A 91 -4.29 -11.58 -8.20
C SER A 91 -3.04 -10.95 -7.62
N LEU A 92 -2.56 -11.46 -6.47
CA LEU A 92 -1.30 -11.04 -5.87
C LEU A 92 -0.11 -11.36 -6.80
N GLN A 93 -0.10 -12.54 -7.42
CA GLN A 93 0.96 -12.92 -8.37
C GLN A 93 0.92 -12.07 -9.64
N VAL A 94 -0.27 -11.84 -10.21
CA VAL A 94 -0.45 -11.01 -11.41
C VAL A 94 -0.01 -9.57 -11.14
N ALA A 95 -0.36 -9.00 -9.99
CA ALA A 95 0.10 -7.68 -9.59
C ALA A 95 1.63 -7.63 -9.50
N ALA A 96 2.24 -8.62 -8.81
CA ALA A 96 3.68 -8.70 -8.63
C ALA A 96 4.47 -8.81 -9.94
N ASN A 97 3.95 -9.54 -10.94
CA ASN A 97 4.63 -9.71 -12.23
C ASN A 97 4.82 -8.39 -13.01
N GLY A 98 4.02 -7.36 -12.71
CA GLY A 98 4.11 -6.03 -13.33
C GLY A 98 4.88 -5.01 -12.52
N MET A 99 5.52 -5.42 -11.41
CA MET A 99 6.17 -4.53 -10.45
C MET A 99 7.68 -4.68 -10.45
N ASP A 100 8.39 -3.59 -10.13
CA ASP A 100 9.75 -3.67 -9.61
C ASP A 100 9.68 -4.21 -8.18
N ALA A 101 10.14 -5.45 -7.97
CA ALA A 101 10.04 -6.13 -6.69
C ALA A 101 10.80 -5.40 -5.56
N GLU A 102 11.85 -4.65 -5.87
CA GLU A 102 12.64 -3.94 -4.87
C GLU A 102 12.13 -2.53 -4.62
N ASN A 103 11.51 -1.87 -5.60
CA ASN A 103 11.16 -0.45 -5.47
C ASN A 103 9.66 -0.18 -5.30
N ASP A 104 8.78 -0.98 -5.91
CA ASP A 104 7.34 -0.74 -5.91
C ASP A 104 6.65 -1.24 -4.63
N VAL A 105 5.44 -0.74 -4.38
CA VAL A 105 4.62 -1.13 -3.22
C VAL A 105 3.39 -1.92 -3.65
N LEU A 106 3.20 -3.10 -3.07
CA LEU A 106 1.96 -3.87 -3.19
C LEU A 106 1.01 -3.47 -2.07
N PHE A 107 -0.11 -2.85 -2.42
CA PHE A 107 -1.13 -2.41 -1.47
C PHE A 107 -2.33 -3.37 -1.50
N LEU A 108 -2.47 -4.18 -0.46
CA LEU A 108 -3.55 -5.13 -0.29
C LEU A 108 -4.62 -4.61 0.68
N ILE A 109 -5.88 -4.65 0.26
CA ILE A 109 -7.05 -4.34 1.08
C ILE A 109 -7.96 -5.56 1.15
N LEU A 110 -8.30 -6.01 2.35
CA LEU A 110 -9.24 -7.10 2.59
C LEU A 110 -10.36 -6.60 3.49
N THR A 111 -11.62 -6.78 3.09
CA THR A 111 -12.78 -6.42 3.91
C THR A 111 -13.78 -7.58 3.99
N SER A 112 -14.15 -7.97 5.21
CA SER A 112 -14.98 -9.14 5.47
C SER A 112 -15.50 -9.23 6.91
N HIS A 113 -16.24 -10.29 7.21
CA HIS A 113 -16.33 -10.82 8.56
C HIS A 113 -15.02 -11.50 8.96
N GLY A 114 -14.75 -11.54 10.26
CA GLY A 114 -13.56 -12.18 10.81
C GLY A 114 -13.85 -12.94 12.09
N SER A 115 -12.92 -13.84 12.39
CA SER A 115 -12.86 -14.63 13.61
C SER A 115 -11.40 -14.75 14.03
N ARG A 116 -11.14 -15.31 15.22
CA ARG A 116 -9.79 -15.62 15.65
C ARG A 116 -9.04 -16.59 14.71
N ALA A 117 -9.76 -17.35 13.87
CA ALA A 117 -9.16 -18.24 12.88
C ALA A 117 -8.77 -17.53 11.57
N GLY A 118 -9.31 -16.34 11.30
CA GLY A 118 -9.07 -15.60 10.06
C GLY A 118 -10.34 -15.00 9.45
N LEU A 119 -10.23 -14.61 8.18
CA LEU A 119 -11.31 -13.94 7.44
C LEU A 119 -12.26 -14.95 6.82
N ALA A 120 -13.56 -14.69 6.97
CA ALA A 120 -14.56 -15.47 6.27
C ALA A 120 -14.57 -15.09 4.79
N ILE A 121 -14.69 -16.08 3.91
CA ILE A 121 -14.93 -15.90 2.49
C ILE A 121 -16.24 -16.58 2.17
N LYS A 122 -17.15 -15.87 1.49
CA LYS A 122 -18.43 -16.43 1.05
C LYS A 122 -18.80 -15.93 -0.34
N ALA A 123 -18.84 -16.84 -1.30
CA ALA A 123 -19.22 -16.58 -2.70
C ALA A 123 -20.38 -17.50 -3.09
N GLY A 124 -21.62 -17.02 -2.93
CA GLY A 124 -22.80 -17.87 -3.09
C GLY A 124 -22.80 -19.05 -2.12
N ARG A 125 -22.65 -20.28 -2.65
CA ARG A 125 -22.57 -21.52 -1.85
C ARG A 125 -21.15 -21.84 -1.36
N LEU A 126 -20.12 -21.22 -1.93
CA LEU A 126 -18.74 -21.43 -1.52
C LEU A 126 -18.48 -20.72 -0.21
N THR A 127 -17.83 -21.42 0.73
CA THR A 127 -17.36 -20.87 2.00
C THR A 127 -15.93 -21.32 2.26
N GLN A 128 -15.06 -20.39 2.65
CA GLN A 128 -13.66 -20.64 2.98
C GLN A 128 -13.26 -19.78 4.19
N THR A 129 -12.14 -20.10 4.82
CA THR A 129 -11.50 -19.26 5.84
C THR A 129 -10.08 -18.93 5.39
N LEU A 130 -9.79 -17.65 5.18
CA LEU A 130 -8.43 -17.18 4.90
C LEU A 130 -7.70 -16.99 6.23
N THR A 131 -6.76 -17.88 6.53
CA THR A 131 -5.96 -17.83 7.76
C THR A 131 -4.78 -16.85 7.64
N PRO A 132 -4.20 -16.38 8.76
CA PRO A 132 -2.95 -15.61 8.74
C PRO A 132 -1.81 -16.29 8.00
N SER A 133 -1.64 -17.61 8.17
CA SER A 133 -0.59 -18.38 7.48
C SER A 133 -0.82 -18.43 5.98
N ASN A 134 -2.05 -18.67 5.52
CA ASN A 134 -2.34 -18.67 4.08
C ASN A 134 -2.01 -17.33 3.43
N LEU A 135 -2.40 -16.22 4.06
CA LEU A 135 -2.13 -14.89 3.55
C LEU A 135 -0.63 -14.58 3.54
N ALA A 136 0.09 -14.93 4.61
CA ALA A 136 1.54 -14.75 4.69
C ALA A 136 2.28 -15.49 3.58
N ASP A 137 1.91 -16.75 3.33
CA ASP A 137 2.55 -17.57 2.31
C ASP A 137 2.24 -17.04 0.89
N MET A 138 1.03 -16.51 0.65
CA MET A 138 0.71 -15.83 -0.62
C MET A 138 1.54 -14.58 -0.83
N LEU A 139 1.66 -13.73 0.20
CA LEU A 139 2.44 -12.49 0.13
C LEU A 139 3.94 -12.78 -0.01
N ALA A 140 4.47 -13.81 0.65
CA ALA A 140 5.86 -14.22 0.49
C ALA A 140 6.16 -14.67 -0.95
N ARG A 141 5.25 -15.44 -1.58
CA ARG A 141 5.40 -15.90 -2.97
C ARG A 141 5.44 -14.79 -4.01
N THR A 142 4.93 -13.60 -3.71
CA THR A 142 4.98 -12.46 -4.64
C THR A 142 6.40 -11.97 -4.92
N GLY A 143 7.36 -12.18 -4.01
CA GLY A 143 8.71 -11.64 -4.13
C GLY A 143 8.83 -10.11 -3.96
N VAL A 144 7.73 -9.35 -4.03
CA VAL A 144 7.72 -7.90 -3.83
C VAL A 144 8.18 -7.57 -2.42
N ARG A 145 9.20 -6.73 -2.23
CA ARG A 145 9.70 -6.37 -0.91
C ARG A 145 8.68 -5.57 -0.10
N HIS A 146 8.23 -4.44 -0.63
CA HIS A 146 7.43 -3.46 0.09
C HIS A 146 5.93 -3.73 -0.02
N LYS A 147 5.27 -3.90 1.14
CA LYS A 147 3.85 -4.25 1.18
C LYS A 147 3.09 -3.45 2.23
N VAL A 148 1.85 -3.10 1.89
CA VAL A 148 0.85 -2.62 2.85
C VAL A 148 -0.33 -3.57 2.83
N VAL A 149 -0.78 -4.00 4.01
CA VAL A 149 -1.93 -4.88 4.17
C VAL A 149 -2.93 -4.23 5.12
N VAL A 150 -4.10 -3.84 4.59
CA VAL A 150 -5.19 -3.29 5.39
C VAL A 150 -6.31 -4.32 5.50
N ILE A 151 -6.67 -4.71 6.73
CA ILE A 151 -7.66 -5.75 7.00
C ILE A 151 -8.81 -5.14 7.81
N SER A 152 -9.96 -5.00 7.17
CA SER A 152 -11.20 -4.49 7.75
C SER A 152 -12.13 -5.64 8.12
N ALA A 153 -11.97 -6.17 9.34
CA ALA A 153 -12.76 -7.29 9.87
C ALA A 153 -12.67 -7.40 11.40
N CYS A 154 -13.61 -8.13 12.01
CA CYS A 154 -13.55 -8.53 13.41
C CYS A 154 -12.29 -9.36 13.70
N TYR A 155 -11.69 -9.18 14.88
CA TYR A 155 -10.50 -9.91 15.31
C TYR A 155 -9.29 -9.80 14.35
N SER A 156 -9.26 -8.76 13.50
CA SER A 156 -8.25 -8.66 12.42
C SER A 156 -6.81 -8.52 12.95
N GLY A 157 -6.63 -8.15 14.21
CA GLY A 157 -5.34 -8.14 14.89
C GLY A 157 -4.62 -9.50 14.89
N VAL A 158 -5.32 -10.64 14.72
CA VAL A 158 -4.69 -11.97 14.64
C VAL A 158 -3.71 -12.13 13.47
N PHE A 159 -3.78 -11.26 12.46
CA PHE A 159 -2.88 -11.27 11.32
C PHE A 159 -1.53 -10.60 11.61
N ILE A 160 -1.47 -9.68 12.58
CA ILE A 160 -0.27 -8.87 12.84
C ILE A 160 0.96 -9.72 13.17
N PRO A 161 0.92 -10.68 14.12
CA PRO A 161 2.12 -11.43 14.51
C PRO A 161 2.77 -12.22 13.38
N ARG A 162 1.99 -12.61 12.36
CA ARG A 162 2.46 -13.40 11.23
C ARG A 162 2.90 -12.54 10.03
N LEU A 163 2.40 -11.31 9.92
CA LEU A 163 2.59 -10.46 8.75
C LEU A 163 3.55 -9.29 9.00
N ALA A 164 3.38 -8.57 10.11
CA ALA A 164 4.05 -7.30 10.33
C ALA A 164 5.58 -7.49 10.47
N ASN A 165 6.33 -6.75 9.67
CA ASN A 165 7.79 -6.71 9.70
C ASN A 165 8.28 -5.38 9.08
N PRO A 166 9.59 -5.07 9.06
CA PRO A 166 10.07 -3.79 8.51
C PRO A 166 9.61 -3.48 7.08
N ASP A 167 9.46 -4.48 6.21
CA ASP A 167 9.05 -4.33 4.80
C ASP A 167 7.54 -4.57 4.56
N MET A 168 6.78 -4.88 5.61
CA MET A 168 5.33 -5.09 5.54
C MET A 168 4.60 -4.32 6.64
N LEU A 169 3.86 -3.28 6.23
CA LEU A 169 2.95 -2.54 7.09
C LEU A 169 1.59 -3.25 7.16
N VAL A 170 1.09 -3.49 8.37
CA VAL A 170 -0.22 -4.11 8.60
C VAL A 170 -1.10 -3.15 9.38
N ILE A 171 -2.31 -2.88 8.87
CA ILE A 171 -3.32 -2.03 9.50
C ILE A 171 -4.61 -2.83 9.65
N THR A 172 -5.21 -2.82 10.84
CA THR A 172 -6.36 -3.66 11.19
C THR A 172 -7.48 -2.84 11.79
N ALA A 173 -8.72 -3.20 11.47
CA ALA A 173 -9.91 -2.54 12.00
C ALA A 173 -10.21 -2.86 13.47
N ALA A 174 -9.63 -3.95 13.98
CA ALA A 174 -9.76 -4.35 15.38
C ALA A 174 -8.49 -5.05 15.86
N ASP A 175 -8.29 -5.12 17.17
CA ASP A 175 -7.30 -5.99 17.78
C ASP A 175 -7.66 -7.49 17.63
N ALA A 176 -6.91 -8.38 18.28
CA ALA A 176 -7.09 -9.82 18.17
C ALA A 176 -8.27 -10.37 19.01
N ASP A 177 -8.84 -9.54 19.89
CA ASP A 177 -9.77 -9.97 20.93
C ASP A 177 -11.16 -9.34 20.82
N HIS A 178 -11.30 -8.28 20.02
CA HIS A 178 -12.54 -7.54 19.86
C HIS A 178 -13.09 -7.61 18.42
N PRO A 179 -14.43 -7.52 18.26
CA PRO A 179 -15.04 -7.34 16.95
C PRO A 179 -14.82 -5.92 16.39
N SER A 180 -15.02 -5.76 15.09
CA SER A 180 -15.20 -4.46 14.44
C SER A 180 -16.65 -4.28 13.99
N PHE A 181 -17.05 -3.05 13.65
CA PHE A 181 -18.46 -2.69 13.48
C PHE A 181 -18.76 -2.04 12.12
N GLY A 182 -20.06 -1.96 11.79
CA GLY A 182 -20.57 -1.29 10.59
C GLY A 182 -20.83 -2.21 9.39
N CYS A 183 -20.82 -3.53 9.57
CA CYS A 183 -21.00 -4.52 8.50
C CYS A 183 -22.48 -4.72 8.03
N ARG A 184 -23.28 -3.65 7.96
CA ARG A 184 -24.69 -3.72 7.56
C ARG A 184 -24.81 -3.76 6.03
N ASP A 185 -25.73 -4.56 5.49
CA ASP A 185 -25.89 -4.78 4.03
C ASP A 185 -26.01 -3.49 3.20
N LYS A 186 -26.75 -2.49 3.70
CA LYS A 186 -26.97 -1.20 3.01
C LYS A 186 -25.92 -0.13 3.33
N ALA A 187 -24.95 -0.42 4.19
CA ALA A 187 -23.88 0.53 4.49
C ALA A 187 -22.89 0.58 3.32
N LYS A 188 -22.37 1.78 3.02
CA LYS A 188 -21.29 1.93 2.02
C LYS A 188 -19.92 1.58 2.58
N TRP A 189 -19.76 1.74 3.89
CA TRP A 189 -18.50 1.59 4.62
C TRP A 189 -18.73 0.93 5.96
N THR A 190 -17.78 0.12 6.42
CA THR A 190 -17.62 -0.24 7.82
C THR A 190 -17.17 0.97 8.63
N TYR A 191 -17.16 0.87 9.97
CA TYR A 191 -16.77 2.02 10.81
C TYR A 191 -15.31 2.39 10.59
N PHE A 192 -14.44 1.38 10.52
CA PHE A 192 -13.04 1.57 10.20
C PHE A 192 -12.84 2.03 8.76
N GLY A 193 -13.52 1.42 7.78
CA GLY A 193 -13.38 1.81 6.39
C GLY A 193 -13.77 3.27 6.11
N ASP A 194 -14.84 3.75 6.75
CA ASP A 194 -15.24 5.15 6.67
C ASP A 194 -14.19 6.07 7.31
N ALA A 195 -13.77 5.75 8.54
CA ALA A 195 -12.82 6.55 9.28
C ALA A 195 -11.44 6.61 8.61
N PHE A 196 -10.92 5.47 8.15
CA PHE A 196 -9.59 5.35 7.56
C PHE A 196 -9.57 5.80 6.10
N PHE A 197 -10.33 5.16 5.21
CA PHE A 197 -10.26 5.47 3.78
C PHE A 197 -11.07 6.71 3.42
N ASN A 198 -12.33 6.77 3.83
CA ASN A 198 -13.24 7.80 3.33
C ASN A 198 -12.97 9.18 3.95
N VAL A 199 -12.52 9.23 5.20
CA VAL A 199 -12.26 10.49 5.92
C VAL A 199 -10.77 10.81 6.02
N ALA A 200 -10.02 9.99 6.77
CA ALA A 200 -8.67 10.36 7.18
C ALA A 200 -7.66 10.32 6.02
N LEU A 201 -7.64 9.24 5.24
CA LEU A 201 -6.62 9.03 4.22
C LEU A 201 -6.70 10.03 3.07
N ARG A 202 -7.88 10.57 2.78
CA ARG A 202 -8.07 11.63 1.76
C ARG A 202 -7.33 12.93 2.07
N GLN A 203 -7.01 13.16 3.35
CA GLN A 203 -6.49 14.46 3.83
C GLN A 203 -5.13 14.31 4.53
N ALA A 204 -4.80 13.12 5.02
CA ALA A 204 -3.58 12.85 5.77
C ALA A 204 -2.33 12.91 4.88
N LYS A 205 -1.20 13.32 5.46
CA LYS A 205 0.10 13.33 4.77
C LYS A 205 0.72 11.93 4.65
N SER A 206 0.44 11.06 5.62
CA SER A 206 0.96 9.70 5.69
C SER A 206 -0.12 8.70 6.10
N LEU A 207 0.14 7.40 5.90
CA LEU A 207 -0.73 6.33 6.42
C LEU A 207 -0.84 6.36 7.95
N LYS A 208 0.25 6.72 8.64
CA LYS A 208 0.30 6.82 10.10
C LYS A 208 -0.60 7.94 10.61
N ASP A 209 -0.53 9.12 10.00
CA ASP A 209 -1.42 10.24 10.35
C ASP A 209 -2.88 9.87 10.09
N ALA A 210 -3.16 9.22 8.95
CA ALA A 210 -4.50 8.73 8.65
C ALA A 210 -5.00 7.74 9.71
N PHE A 211 -4.13 6.81 10.14
CA PHE A 211 -4.47 5.80 11.14
C PHE A 211 -4.75 6.43 12.52
N VAL A 212 -3.96 7.41 12.97
CA VAL A 212 -4.19 8.11 14.24
C VAL A 212 -5.58 8.77 14.26
N VAL A 213 -5.91 9.48 13.18
CA VAL A 213 -7.24 10.11 13.02
C VAL A 213 -8.34 9.05 12.98
N ALA A 214 -8.17 8.00 12.18
CA ALA A 214 -9.15 6.93 12.04
C ALA A 214 -9.43 6.23 13.37
N ARG A 215 -8.38 5.90 14.15
CA ARG A 215 -8.51 5.25 15.45
C ARG A 215 -9.31 6.11 16.43
N ALA A 216 -9.11 7.42 16.43
CA ALA A 216 -9.87 8.36 17.25
C ALA A 216 -11.35 8.43 16.82
N LEU A 217 -11.62 8.49 15.52
CA LEU A 217 -12.98 8.53 14.97
C LEU A 217 -13.75 7.24 15.27
N VAL A 218 -13.12 6.08 15.08
CA VAL A 218 -13.70 4.76 15.39
C VAL A 218 -14.07 4.69 16.87
N ARG A 219 -13.11 4.96 17.77
CA ARG A 219 -13.35 4.93 19.22
C ARG A 219 -14.48 5.87 19.63
N LYS A 220 -14.50 7.10 19.11
CA LYS A 220 -15.55 8.08 19.41
C LYS A 220 -16.93 7.58 18.99
N ARG A 221 -17.02 6.93 17.82
CA ARG A 221 -18.27 6.39 17.31
C ARG A 221 -18.74 5.19 18.13
N GLU A 222 -17.85 4.24 18.40
CA GLU A 222 -18.15 3.03 19.17
C GLU A 222 -18.64 3.36 20.58
N LEU A 223 -17.96 4.28 21.29
CA LEU A 223 -18.39 4.71 22.62
C LEU A 223 -19.76 5.42 22.61
N ARG A 224 -20.04 6.22 21.58
CA ARG A 224 -21.34 6.88 21.41
C ARG A 224 -22.46 5.85 21.21
N GLU A 225 -22.15 4.76 20.53
CA GLU A 225 -23.08 3.67 20.24
C GLU A 225 -23.04 2.55 21.31
N HIS A 226 -22.34 2.78 22.42
CA HIS A 226 -22.23 1.86 23.57
C HIS A 226 -21.59 0.51 23.26
N PHE A 227 -20.69 0.47 22.26
CA PHE A 227 -19.87 -0.70 21.99
C PHE A 227 -18.58 -0.70 22.81
N GLU A 228 -18.11 -1.91 23.16
CA GLU A 228 -16.72 -2.11 23.57
C GLU A 228 -15.80 -1.77 22.38
N PRO A 229 -14.75 -0.94 22.56
CA PRO A 229 -13.93 -0.48 21.45
C PRO A 229 -13.21 -1.62 20.72
N SER A 230 -13.16 -1.52 19.39
CA SER A 230 -12.47 -2.49 18.53
C SER A 230 -10.95 -2.42 18.63
N ASN A 231 -10.41 -1.29 19.10
CA ASN A 231 -8.97 -1.00 19.21
C ASN A 231 -8.18 -1.26 17.91
N PRO A 232 -8.43 -0.51 16.81
CA PRO A 232 -7.65 -0.65 15.58
C PRO A 232 -6.14 -0.60 15.84
N LEU A 233 -5.37 -1.45 15.15
CA LEU A 233 -3.91 -1.58 15.30
C LEU A 233 -3.19 -1.30 13.97
N MET A 234 -1.97 -0.77 14.08
CA MET A 234 -1.02 -0.57 12.98
C MET A 234 0.36 -1.04 13.43
N ALA A 235 1.02 -1.89 12.65
CA ALA A 235 2.31 -2.49 13.02
C ALA A 235 3.19 -2.80 11.80
N GLY A 236 4.51 -2.79 11.98
CA GLY A 236 5.49 -3.03 10.91
C GLY A 236 5.70 -1.82 10.01
N GLY A 237 6.30 -2.03 8.83
CA GLY A 237 6.35 -1.03 7.77
C GLY A 237 7.41 0.05 7.90
N ALA A 238 8.45 -0.12 8.72
CA ALA A 238 9.52 0.87 8.89
C ALA A 238 10.19 1.27 7.55
N ASN A 239 10.30 0.33 6.61
CA ASN A 239 10.85 0.57 5.27
C ASN A 239 9.77 0.95 4.23
N VAL A 240 8.48 0.89 4.60
CA VAL A 240 7.35 1.13 3.69
C VAL A 240 6.72 2.50 3.90
N GLU A 241 6.57 2.94 5.16
CA GLU A 241 5.95 4.23 5.50
C GLU A 241 6.60 5.42 4.77
N PRO A 242 7.94 5.55 4.69
CA PRO A 242 8.57 6.66 3.98
C PRO A 242 8.26 6.68 2.47
N LEU A 243 7.84 5.55 1.90
CA LEU A 243 7.56 5.41 0.47
C LEU A 243 6.14 5.89 0.10
N LEU A 244 5.26 6.09 1.09
CA LEU A 244 3.83 6.40 0.91
C LEU A 244 3.45 7.73 1.56
N MET A 245 4.19 8.78 1.21
CA MET A 245 3.92 10.15 1.61
C MET A 245 3.10 10.85 0.53
N ALA A 246 2.14 11.69 0.93
CA ALA A 246 1.45 12.56 -0.02
C ALA A 246 2.46 13.51 -0.68
N SER A 247 2.39 13.65 -2.01
CA SER A 247 3.06 14.75 -2.69
C SER A 247 2.52 16.08 -2.14
N PRO A 248 3.39 17.09 -1.91
CA PRO A 248 2.99 18.41 -1.42
C PRO A 248 1.89 19.08 -2.25
#